data_AF-A0A7V9LB34-F1
#
_entry.id   AF-A0A7V9LB34-F1
#
_cell.length_a   1.000
_cell.length_b   1.000
_cell.length_c   1.000
_cell.angle_alpha   90.00
_cell.angle_beta   90.00
_cell.angle_gamma   90.00
#
_symmetry.space_group_name_H-M   'P 1'
#
loop_
_entity.id
_entity.type
_entity.pdbx_description
1 polymer ?
#
loop_
_entity_poly.entity_id
_entity_poly.type
_entity_poly.pdbx_seq_one_letter_code
_entity_poly.pdbx_strand_id
1 'polypeptide(L)'
;AGGMAPVIHACFVLGRDDGAIHHVDLVKALFATFAVIGIVGVLAYQLFSLVEPQPGLVPPQRALLGKAIVATGCYSTALGALWRPEDDLRFSFDSTIEQIAYGTFPWGILGPIAMFGLLRSDDRDRKLVGAITLAWVAASWIATEAFQRKVGHAVWSGFPALAIAIGVWLDDVLTRRARPRSGLVVHGEPVNPAMPGGALLLALFVGLAVLDLGKDLQSFTDKLTSLLSGAEIIQYPKEARAIIPLRLWVLVLGVLAALGFALTMALWSDAATRVGRTLRIAASAALAGSLAATVTLAAFWSFVWQPTLSYHLSSKALLATYDQLRGDHEPLVVMGDLGYAPTFYTAAKPEQVTTREQIVTALKRPSRVFAVAPQAELCTLHREMGEQPYFVLEDRNLRNLLISNRLGGVEDQNPLREMIVHKEPTGIKMRPKARVVFDNKIELLGWDLPARLERGEDFEVVTYWKVLAPVGGAWTMLLHFDGPLRLRDGDHKPIKDRCPTSTWQPGDFIVDRHPMKTGGGGFPAGKYDLWIGFFTGSAPNFRNMAVSAAPGDMRDTTDRAKIASLMLD
;
A
#
# COMPACT_ATOMS: atom_id res chain seq x y z
N ALA A 1 -29.60 46.82 30.99
CA ALA A 1 -28.36 47.57 30.74
C ALA A 1 -27.62 47.67 32.07
N GLY A 2 -26.38 47.27 32.27
CA GLY A 2 -25.28 46.81 31.43
C GLY A 2 -23.99 46.95 32.28
N GLY A 3 -22.97 46.12 32.05
CA GLY A 3 -21.63 46.26 32.65
C GLY A 3 -21.26 45.12 33.60
N MET A 4 -20.71 44.02 33.10
CA MET A 4 -19.27 43.73 32.93
C MET A 4 -18.67 42.97 34.12
N ALA A 5 -18.42 41.69 33.89
CA ALA A 5 -17.60 40.82 34.70
C ALA A 5 -16.12 41.21 34.62
N PRO A 6 -15.35 41.21 35.72
CA PRO A 6 -13.90 41.18 35.64
C PRO A 6 -13.44 39.74 35.39
N VAL A 7 -12.74 39.58 34.28
CA VAL A 7 -11.99 38.41 33.86
C VAL A 7 -11.04 37.97 34.98
N ILE A 8 -11.25 36.77 35.51
CA ILE A 8 -10.30 36.09 36.39
C ILE A 8 -9.05 35.82 35.55
N HIS A 9 -8.00 36.62 35.74
CA HIS A 9 -6.66 36.33 35.25
C HIS A 9 -6.19 35.02 35.89
N ALA A 10 -6.22 33.93 35.12
CA ALA A 10 -5.42 32.76 35.41
C ALA A 10 -3.95 33.13 35.22
N CYS A 11 -3.31 33.66 36.27
CA CYS A 11 -1.86 33.71 36.34
C CYS A 11 -1.36 32.27 36.27
N PHE A 12 -0.78 31.90 35.12
CA PHE A 12 0.14 30.79 35.02
C PHE A 12 1.31 31.11 35.96
N VAL A 13 1.25 30.64 37.20
CA VAL A 13 2.42 30.58 38.07
C VAL A 13 3.30 29.48 37.48
N LEU A 14 4.18 29.88 36.56
CA LEU A 14 5.40 29.14 36.30
C LEU A 14 6.09 29.03 37.64
N GLY A 15 6.09 27.83 38.22
CA GLY A 15 6.85 27.51 39.41
C GLY A 15 8.28 27.99 39.20
N ARG A 16 8.60 29.10 39.86
CA ARG A 16 9.94 29.63 39.95
C ARG A 16 10.62 28.73 40.96
N ASP A 17 11.25 27.67 40.48
CA ASP A 17 12.21 26.94 41.27
C ASP A 17 13.34 27.92 41.60
N ASP A 18 13.54 28.25 42.87
CA ASP A 18 14.64 29.07 43.39
C ASP A 18 16.01 28.33 43.31
N GLY A 19 16.20 27.54 42.25
CA GLY A 19 17.48 26.91 41.91
C GLY A 19 18.19 27.75 40.86
N ALA A 20 19.37 28.27 41.20
CA ALA A 20 20.24 28.99 40.28
C ALA A 20 20.26 28.32 38.89
N ILE A 21 19.92 29.09 37.85
CA ILE A 21 20.13 28.68 36.45
C ILE A 21 21.63 28.42 36.32
N HIS A 22 22.05 27.15 36.32
CA HIS A 22 23.45 26.81 36.22
C HIS A 22 23.96 27.31 34.86
N HIS A 23 25.10 28.00 34.83
CA HIS A 23 25.74 28.50 33.59
C HIS A 23 25.82 27.44 32.47
N VAL A 24 25.89 26.17 32.85
CA VAL A 24 25.88 25.00 31.97
C VAL A 24 24.61 24.91 31.11
N ASP A 25 23.43 25.27 31.62
CA ASP A 25 22.17 25.19 30.87
C ASP A 25 22.00 26.33 29.87
N LEU A 26 22.53 27.52 30.19
CA LEU A 26 22.60 28.64 29.25
C LEU A 26 23.57 28.32 28.09
N VAL A 27 24.71 27.70 28.38
CA VAL A 27 25.69 27.27 27.36
C VAL A 27 25.10 26.21 26.44
N LYS A 28 24.37 25.23 26.98
CA LYS A 28 23.66 24.23 26.16
C LYS A 28 22.61 24.87 25.24
N ALA A 29 21.81 25.80 25.76
CA ALA A 29 20.79 26.50 24.98
C ALA A 29 21.41 27.37 23.87
N LEU A 30 22.50 28.07 24.15
CA LEU A 30 23.26 28.83 23.16
C LEU A 30 23.83 27.92 22.07
N PHE A 31 24.45 26.80 22.45
CA PHE A 31 24.99 25.85 21.49
C PHE A 31 23.90 25.28 20.58
N ALA A 32 22.75 24.89 21.14
CA ALA A 32 21.61 24.41 20.37
C ALA A 32 21.10 25.49 19.39
N THR A 33 21.03 26.75 19.84
CA THR A 33 20.62 27.88 19.00
C THR A 33 21.58 28.10 17.85
N PHE A 34 22.89 28.12 18.11
CA PHE A 34 23.91 28.27 17.06
C PHE A 34 23.92 27.09 16.09
N ALA A 35 23.71 25.86 16.58
CA ALA A 35 23.59 24.69 15.71
C ALA A 35 22.38 24.81 14.77
N VAL A 36 21.21 25.23 15.28
CA VAL A 36 20.02 25.48 14.46
C VAL A 36 20.28 26.57 13.42
N ILE A 37 20.87 27.70 13.81
CA ILE A 37 21.22 28.78 12.89
C ILE A 37 22.18 28.29 11.80
N GLY A 38 23.19 27.50 12.18
CA GLY A 38 24.15 26.91 11.24
C GLY A 38 23.48 25.99 10.22
N ILE A 39 22.59 25.10 10.67
CA ILE A 39 21.83 24.19 9.80
C ILE A 39 20.93 25.00 8.85
N VAL A 40 20.19 25.99 9.37
CA VAL A 40 19.34 26.86 8.54
C VAL A 40 20.16 27.63 7.51
N GLY A 41 21.35 28.12 7.89
CA GLY A 41 22.26 28.81 6.97
C GLY A 41 22.76 27.92 5.84
N VAL A 42 23.18 26.69 6.13
CA VAL A 42 23.61 25.72 5.12
C VAL A 42 22.47 25.37 4.17
N LEU A 43 21.27 25.14 4.70
CA LEU A 43 20.08 24.90 3.87
C LEU A 43 19.76 26.10 3.00
N ALA A 44 19.76 27.32 3.57
CA ALA A 44 19.48 28.53 2.79
C ALA A 44 20.47 28.70 1.62
N TYR A 45 21.76 28.41 1.86
CA TYR A 45 22.80 28.46 0.83
C TYR A 45 22.61 27.42 -0.28
N GLN A 46 22.22 26.19 0.04
CA GLN A 46 22.02 25.15 -0.98
C GLN A 46 20.73 25.33 -1.79
N LEU A 47 19.69 25.89 -1.17
CA LEU A 47 18.34 25.90 -1.73
C LEU A 47 18.02 27.18 -2.49
N PHE A 48 18.61 28.30 -2.09
CA PHE A 48 18.26 29.61 -2.62
C PHE A 48 19.44 30.33 -3.23
N SER A 49 19.17 30.98 -4.35
CA SER A 49 20.09 31.91 -5.00
C SER A 49 19.53 33.33 -4.88
N LEU A 50 20.43 34.30 -4.76
CA LEU A 50 20.10 35.73 -4.80
C LEU A 50 20.24 36.21 -6.24
N VAL A 51 19.12 36.52 -6.88
CA VAL A 51 19.07 37.01 -8.27
C VAL A 51 18.47 38.41 -8.34
N GLU A 52 18.65 39.09 -9.46
CA GLU A 52 17.97 40.38 -9.66
C GLU A 52 16.47 40.16 -9.89
N PRO A 53 15.59 40.90 -9.20
CA PRO A 53 14.15 40.75 -9.35
C PRO A 53 13.74 40.99 -10.81
N GLN A 54 13.03 40.04 -11.42
CA GLN A 54 12.57 40.20 -12.80
C GLN A 54 11.37 41.16 -12.87
N PRO A 55 11.44 42.25 -13.66
CA PRO A 55 10.33 43.19 -13.79
C PRO A 55 9.15 42.53 -14.54
N GLY A 56 7.93 42.67 -13.98
CA GLY A 56 6.69 42.20 -14.62
C GLY A 56 6.18 40.81 -14.21
N LEU A 57 6.84 40.11 -13.28
CA LEU A 57 6.35 38.83 -12.77
C LEU A 57 5.07 38.99 -11.91
N VAL A 58 4.09 38.10 -12.08
CA VAL A 58 2.86 38.06 -11.28
C VAL A 58 2.68 36.64 -10.69
N PRO A 59 2.70 36.47 -9.36
CA PRO A 59 2.93 37.50 -8.34
C PRO A 59 4.39 38.00 -8.33
N PRO A 60 4.63 39.27 -7.92
CA PRO A 60 5.98 39.83 -7.86
C PRO A 60 6.89 39.06 -6.90
N GLN A 61 8.16 38.90 -7.28
CA GLN A 61 9.16 38.22 -6.46
C GLN A 61 9.44 39.00 -5.17
N ARG A 62 9.51 38.31 -4.03
CA ARG A 62 9.90 38.91 -2.76
C ARG A 62 11.40 39.23 -2.77
N ALA A 63 11.75 40.51 -2.59
CA ALA A 63 13.13 40.98 -2.58
C ALA A 63 13.60 41.29 -1.16
N LEU A 64 14.83 40.90 -0.85
CA LEU A 64 15.55 41.26 0.38
C LEU A 64 16.83 41.99 -0.05
N LEU A 65 17.04 43.21 0.45
CA LEU A 65 18.22 44.04 0.11
C LEU A 65 18.43 44.22 -1.42
N GLY A 66 17.33 44.34 -2.18
CA GLY A 66 17.39 44.56 -3.64
C GLY A 66 17.65 43.30 -4.48
N LYS A 67 17.76 42.11 -3.86
CA LYS A 67 17.86 40.82 -4.56
C LYS A 67 16.63 39.95 -4.27
N ALA A 68 16.13 39.23 -5.27
CA ALA A 68 15.09 38.24 -5.12
C ALA A 68 15.69 36.91 -4.62
N ILE A 69 15.03 36.28 -3.66
CA ILE A 69 15.39 34.94 -3.17
C ILE A 69 14.65 33.93 -4.04
N VAL A 70 15.37 33.22 -4.90
CA VAL A 70 14.78 32.26 -5.84
C VAL A 70 15.32 30.87 -5.57
N ALA A 71 14.42 29.89 -5.46
CA ALA A 71 14.81 28.49 -5.35
C ALA A 71 15.59 28.08 -6.60
N THR A 72 16.75 27.44 -6.42
CA THR A 72 17.65 27.09 -7.52
C THR A 72 17.05 26.06 -8.47
N GLY A 73 16.02 25.32 -8.04
CA GLY A 73 15.49 24.18 -8.79
C GLY A 73 16.53 23.08 -8.99
N CYS A 74 17.59 23.07 -8.17
CA CYS A 74 18.64 22.07 -8.19
C CYS A 74 18.43 21.06 -7.07
N TYR A 75 19.04 19.88 -7.24
CA TYR A 75 19.08 18.86 -6.20
C TYR A 75 19.93 19.34 -5.02
N SER A 76 19.40 19.28 -3.80
CA SER A 76 20.15 19.54 -2.57
C SER A 76 20.57 18.23 -1.93
N THR A 77 21.88 18.07 -1.71
CA THR A 77 22.43 16.92 -0.99
C THR A 77 22.04 16.93 0.49
N ALA A 78 21.88 18.11 1.10
CA ALA A 78 21.42 18.21 2.49
C ALA A 78 19.95 17.77 2.66
N LEU A 79 19.10 18.04 1.67
CA LEU A 79 17.71 17.57 1.67
C LEU A 79 17.55 16.15 1.08
N GLY A 80 18.54 15.66 0.35
CA GLY A 80 18.43 14.43 -0.44
C GLY A 80 17.43 14.53 -1.60
N ALA A 81 17.00 15.75 -1.96
CA ALA A 81 15.89 16.00 -2.87
C ALA A 81 15.90 17.44 -3.42
N LEU A 82 14.98 17.72 -4.33
CA LEU A 82 14.82 19.03 -4.99
C LEU A 82 13.80 19.89 -4.25
N TRP A 83 14.14 21.16 -4.02
CA TRP A 83 13.21 22.13 -3.45
C TRP A 83 12.30 22.69 -4.53
N ARG A 84 11.00 22.54 -4.31
CA ARG A 84 9.96 22.95 -5.25
C ARG A 84 9.63 24.43 -5.05
N PRO A 85 9.59 25.21 -6.13
CA PRO A 85 9.19 26.60 -6.05
C PRO A 85 7.73 26.72 -5.59
N GLU A 86 6.87 25.84 -6.11
CA GLU A 86 5.44 25.77 -5.77
C GLU A 86 5.17 24.69 -4.71
N ASP A 87 4.10 24.88 -3.93
CA ASP A 87 3.67 23.92 -2.92
C ASP A 87 3.02 22.69 -3.57
N ASP A 88 3.41 21.49 -3.15
CA ASP A 88 2.71 20.26 -3.55
C ASP A 88 1.41 20.10 -2.75
N LEU A 89 0.29 20.47 -3.38
CA LEU A 89 -1.04 20.41 -2.76
C LEU A 89 -1.57 18.97 -2.62
N ARG A 90 -0.88 17.95 -3.16
CA ARG A 90 -1.27 16.54 -2.96
C ARG A 90 -1.06 16.09 -1.52
N PHE A 91 -0.15 16.73 -0.79
CA PHE A 91 0.04 16.49 0.64
C PHE A 91 -0.88 17.44 1.42
N SER A 92 -2.07 16.95 1.76
CA SER A 92 -2.99 17.65 2.66
C SER A 92 -2.43 17.66 4.09
N PHE A 93 -2.95 18.60 4.90
CA PHE A 93 -2.68 18.67 6.35
C PHE A 93 -2.92 17.33 7.07
N ASP A 94 -3.81 16.51 6.53
CA ASP A 94 -4.19 15.23 7.13
C ASP A 94 -3.12 14.15 6.94
N SER A 95 -2.16 14.30 6.00
CA SER A 95 -1.10 13.32 5.71
C SER A 95 -0.33 12.90 6.96
N THR A 96 0.15 13.86 7.75
CA THR A 96 0.92 13.54 8.95
C THR A 96 0.03 13.02 10.08
N ILE A 97 -1.23 13.46 10.15
CA ILE A 97 -2.21 12.93 11.10
C ILE A 97 -2.50 11.46 10.79
N GLU A 98 -2.68 11.10 9.53
CA GLU A 98 -2.85 9.72 9.08
C GLU A 98 -1.61 8.87 9.40
N GLN A 99 -0.40 9.40 9.15
CA GLN A 99 0.84 8.72 9.54
C GLN A 99 0.91 8.44 11.05
N ILE A 100 0.52 9.41 11.87
CA ILE A 100 0.50 9.23 13.33
C ILE A 100 -0.58 8.19 13.69
N ALA A 101 -1.81 8.36 13.24
CA ALA A 101 -2.94 7.52 13.63
C ALA A 101 -2.78 6.05 13.19
N TYR A 102 -2.49 5.81 11.90
CA TYR A 102 -2.35 4.47 11.35
C TYR A 102 -0.97 3.88 11.65
N GLY A 103 0.10 4.68 11.52
CA GLY A 103 1.47 4.19 11.67
C GLY A 103 1.85 3.82 13.10
N THR A 104 1.13 4.32 14.10
CA THR A 104 1.35 3.97 15.51
C THR A 104 0.22 3.15 16.12
N PHE A 105 -0.75 2.71 15.30
CA PHE A 105 -1.86 1.90 15.79
C PHE A 105 -1.37 0.67 16.57
N PRO A 106 -1.95 0.35 17.75
CA PRO A 106 -3.08 1.02 18.42
C PRO A 106 -2.69 2.16 19.40
N TRP A 107 -1.45 2.60 19.41
CA TRP A 107 -0.85 3.47 20.44
C TRP A 107 -0.98 4.97 20.20
N GLY A 108 -1.27 5.42 18.97
CA GLY A 108 -1.21 6.84 18.61
C GLY A 108 -2.02 7.78 19.50
N ILE A 109 -3.17 7.30 19.97
CA ILE A 109 -4.05 8.03 20.87
C ILE A 109 -3.45 8.20 22.28
N LEU A 110 -2.63 7.26 22.74
CA LEU A 110 -2.00 7.36 24.04
C LEU A 110 -0.90 8.43 24.07
N GLY A 111 -0.40 8.87 22.93
CA GLY A 111 0.67 9.85 22.82
C GLY A 111 0.40 11.15 23.59
N PRO A 112 -0.64 11.93 23.22
CA PRO A 112 -0.99 13.15 23.94
C PRO A 112 -1.24 12.89 25.44
N ILE A 113 -1.96 11.82 25.78
CA ILE A 113 -2.26 11.46 27.17
C ILE A 113 -0.98 11.20 27.96
N ALA A 114 -0.03 10.47 27.40
CA ALA A 114 1.25 10.17 28.01
C ALA A 114 2.07 11.45 28.23
N MET A 115 2.18 12.30 27.21
CA MET A 115 2.91 13.58 27.31
C MET A 115 2.31 14.50 28.38
N PHE A 116 0.98 14.70 28.38
CA PHE A 116 0.31 15.55 29.38
C PHE A 116 0.30 14.91 30.78
N GLY A 117 0.24 13.58 30.88
CA GLY A 117 0.37 12.86 32.13
C GLY A 117 1.75 13.05 32.75
N LEU A 118 2.81 12.95 31.95
CA LEU A 118 4.18 13.20 32.37
C LEU A 118 4.41 14.67 32.76
N LEU A 119 3.87 15.63 32.01
CA LEU A 119 3.95 17.06 32.34
C LEU A 119 3.30 17.43 33.69
N ARG A 120 2.33 16.64 34.13
CA ARG A 120 1.65 16.78 35.43
C ARG A 120 2.26 15.92 36.54
N SER A 121 3.35 15.19 36.25
CA SER A 121 4.05 14.38 37.25
C SER A 121 4.76 15.27 38.28
N ASP A 122 4.72 14.87 39.55
CA ASP A 122 5.47 15.50 40.64
C ASP A 122 6.99 15.20 40.54
N ASP A 123 7.33 14.10 39.86
CA ASP A 123 8.71 13.73 39.54
C ASP A 123 9.30 14.65 38.45
N ARG A 124 10.38 15.36 38.80
CA ARG A 124 11.05 16.34 37.93
C ARG A 124 11.59 15.73 36.64
N ASP A 125 12.14 14.52 36.69
CA ASP A 125 12.74 13.87 35.52
C ASP A 125 11.63 13.44 34.55
N ARG A 126 10.54 12.90 35.07
CA ARG A 126 9.36 12.54 34.25
C ARG A 126 8.70 13.76 33.63
N LYS A 127 8.59 14.86 34.39
CA LYS A 127 8.09 16.13 33.88
C LYS A 127 8.97 16.68 32.75
N LEU A 128 10.29 16.58 32.89
CA LEU A 128 11.24 16.95 31.84
C LEU A 128 11.08 16.07 30.59
N VAL A 129 10.92 14.76 30.74
CA VAL A 129 10.64 13.84 29.61
C VAL A 129 9.35 14.26 28.89
N GLY A 130 8.28 14.58 29.62
CA GLY A 130 7.03 15.06 29.04
C GLY A 130 7.21 16.35 28.23
N ALA A 131 8.01 17.30 28.72
CA ALA A 131 8.29 18.55 28.03
C ALA A 131 9.14 18.35 26.76
N ILE A 132 10.20 17.56 26.86
CA ILE A 132 11.10 17.26 25.73
C ILE A 132 10.35 16.50 24.63
N THR A 133 9.59 15.47 25.00
CA THR A 133 8.86 14.66 24.01
C THR A 133 7.76 15.47 23.33
N LEU A 134 7.05 16.34 24.06
CA LEU A 134 6.06 17.25 23.47
C LEU A 134 6.71 18.24 22.50
N ALA A 135 7.83 18.88 22.90
CA ALA A 135 8.55 19.80 22.04
C ALA A 135 9.07 19.11 20.76
N TRP A 136 9.59 17.88 20.89
CA TRP A 136 10.09 17.10 19.77
C TRP A 136 8.97 16.69 18.81
N VAL A 137 7.83 16.19 19.32
CA VAL A 137 6.65 15.86 18.50
C VAL A 137 6.17 17.09 17.72
N ALA A 138 6.04 18.24 18.38
CA ALA A 138 5.58 19.48 17.75
C ALA A 138 6.55 20.00 16.69
N ALA A 139 7.85 20.04 17.01
CA ALA A 139 8.89 20.46 16.07
C ALA A 139 8.98 19.53 14.84
N SER A 140 8.90 18.21 15.07
CA SER A 140 8.91 17.22 14.00
C SER A 140 7.70 17.38 13.10
N TRP A 141 6.52 17.62 13.67
CA TRP A 141 5.30 17.84 12.89
C TRP A 141 5.42 19.06 11.97
N ILE A 142 5.84 20.22 12.50
CA ILE A 142 6.05 21.44 11.71
C ILE A 142 7.09 21.20 10.60
N ALA A 143 8.22 20.55 10.93
CA ALA A 143 9.28 20.28 9.97
C ALA A 143 8.83 19.32 8.87
N THR A 144 8.13 18.23 9.23
CA THR A 144 7.60 17.26 8.28
C THR A 144 6.56 17.89 7.36
N GLU A 145 5.64 18.71 7.86
CA GLU A 145 4.64 19.42 7.03
C GLU A 145 5.32 20.37 6.04
N ALA A 146 6.30 21.14 6.49
CA ALA A 146 7.06 22.03 5.62
C ALA A 146 7.83 21.25 4.53
N PHE A 147 8.48 20.14 4.92
CA PHE A 147 9.22 19.28 4.00
C PHE A 147 8.31 18.61 2.97
N GLN A 148 7.16 18.08 3.40
CA GLN A 148 6.19 17.44 2.50
C GLN A 148 5.69 18.38 1.41
N ARG A 149 5.40 19.64 1.78
CA ARG A 149 4.93 20.66 0.83
C ARG A 149 6.00 21.11 -0.16
N LYS A 150 7.25 21.21 0.29
CA LYS A 150 8.33 21.84 -0.50
C LYS A 150 9.28 20.86 -1.17
N VAL A 151 9.36 19.63 -0.71
CA VAL A 151 10.39 18.68 -1.16
C VAL A 151 9.72 17.42 -1.68
N GLY A 152 8.86 16.83 -0.85
CA GLY A 152 8.09 15.63 -1.18
C GLY A 152 7.85 14.79 0.07
N HIS A 153 7.29 13.60 -0.12
CA HIS A 153 6.91 12.72 0.99
C HIS A 153 8.03 12.55 2.02
N ALA A 154 7.68 12.73 3.29
CA ALA A 154 8.55 12.49 4.43
C ALA A 154 7.80 11.73 5.50
N VAL A 155 8.47 10.74 6.06
CA VAL A 155 8.00 10.01 7.24
C VAL A 155 8.13 10.93 8.45
N TRP A 156 7.08 11.02 9.26
CA TRP A 156 7.08 11.85 10.45
C TRP A 156 8.17 11.41 11.45
N SER A 157 9.11 12.30 11.76
CA SER A 157 10.27 11.98 12.59
C SER A 157 9.99 12.00 14.10
N GLY A 158 8.75 12.29 14.51
CA GLY A 158 8.33 12.34 15.91
C GLY A 158 7.95 10.99 16.53
N PHE A 159 7.93 9.90 15.75
CA PHE A 159 7.59 8.56 16.26
C PHE A 159 8.42 8.11 17.48
N PRO A 160 9.75 8.34 17.54
CA PRO A 160 10.55 7.98 18.71
C PRO A 160 10.13 8.75 19.97
N ALA A 161 9.85 10.04 19.85
CA ALA A 161 9.40 10.87 20.98
C ALA A 161 8.06 10.38 21.53
N LEU A 162 7.14 10.02 20.63
CA LEU A 162 5.86 9.41 20.98
C LEU A 162 6.05 8.10 21.76
N ALA A 163 6.91 7.21 21.26
CA ALA A 163 7.20 5.93 21.90
C ALA A 163 7.84 6.10 23.28
N ILE A 164 8.79 7.04 23.44
CA ILE A 164 9.41 7.36 24.73
C ILE A 164 8.36 7.86 25.72
N ALA A 165 7.52 8.82 25.32
CA ALA A 165 6.48 9.35 26.19
C ALA A 165 5.53 8.24 26.67
N ILE A 166 5.04 7.42 25.75
CA ILE A 166 4.14 6.29 26.06
C ILE A 166 4.84 5.29 26.99
N GLY A 167 6.08 4.92 26.69
CA GLY A 167 6.85 3.96 27.50
C GLY A 167 7.06 4.43 28.95
N VAL A 168 7.52 5.66 29.14
CA VAL A 168 7.76 6.23 30.48
C VAL A 168 6.45 6.43 31.25
N TRP A 169 5.40 6.86 30.56
CA TRP A 169 4.08 6.99 31.17
C TRP A 169 3.50 5.63 31.60
N LEU A 170 3.62 4.60 30.76
CA LEU A 170 3.20 3.24 31.11
C LEU A 170 3.99 2.68 32.29
N ASP A 171 5.30 2.90 32.32
CA ASP A 171 6.15 2.48 33.45
C ASP A 171 5.73 3.16 34.76
N ASP A 172 5.40 4.45 34.74
CA ASP A 172 4.83 5.15 35.90
C ASP A 172 3.51 4.52 36.35
N VAL A 173 2.58 4.33 35.42
CA VAL A 173 1.26 3.72 35.71
C VAL A 173 1.41 2.33 36.33
N LEU A 174 2.29 1.49 35.78
CA LEU A 174 2.56 0.15 36.29
C LEU A 174 3.28 0.16 37.65
N THR A 175 4.21 1.08 37.86
CA THR A 175 4.91 1.25 39.14
C THR A 175 3.95 1.68 40.24
N ARG A 176 3.04 2.63 39.97
CA ARG A 176 1.97 3.04 40.91
C ARG A 176 1.06 1.87 41.28
N ARG A 177 0.78 0.98 40.32
CA ARG A 177 0.02 -0.25 40.55
C ARG A 177 0.78 -1.29 41.39
N ALA A 178 2.11 -1.32 41.31
CA ALA A 178 2.93 -2.32 41.99
C ALA A 178 3.19 -2.04 43.47
N ARG A 179 3.15 -0.78 43.91
CA ARG A 179 3.44 -0.37 45.30
C ARG A 179 2.39 -0.91 46.29
N PRO A 180 2.76 -1.73 47.28
CA PRO A 180 1.88 -2.16 48.35
C PRO A 180 1.50 -0.97 49.26
N ARG A 181 0.24 -0.94 49.74
CA ARG A 181 -0.24 -0.02 50.78
C ARG A 181 0.60 -0.18 52.05
N SER A 182 1.62 0.63 52.26
CA SER A 182 2.17 0.87 53.60
C SER A 182 1.69 2.22 54.10
N GLY A 183 0.50 2.25 54.71
CA GLY A 183 0.11 3.20 55.77
C GLY A 183 0.22 4.71 55.55
N LEU A 184 0.37 5.21 54.32
CA LEU A 184 0.50 6.66 54.10
C LEU A 184 -0.87 7.35 54.25
N VAL A 185 -1.10 7.95 55.41
CA VAL A 185 -2.20 8.87 55.69
C VAL A 185 -1.67 10.28 55.45
N VAL A 186 -2.19 10.97 54.45
CA VAL A 186 -1.93 12.40 54.23
C VAL A 186 -3.23 13.12 54.58
N HIS A 187 -3.20 13.98 55.60
CA HIS A 187 -4.37 14.73 56.10
C HIS A 187 -5.60 13.90 56.53
N GLY A 188 -5.40 12.73 57.16
CA GLY A 188 -6.48 11.99 57.80
C GLY A 188 -7.46 11.27 56.86
N GLU A 189 -7.28 11.38 55.54
CA GLU A 189 -8.03 10.59 54.57
C GLU A 189 -7.19 9.42 54.03
N PRO A 190 -7.79 8.23 53.84
CA PRO A 190 -7.11 7.12 53.20
C PRO A 190 -6.79 7.49 51.74
N VAL A 191 -5.50 7.59 51.41
CA VAL A 191 -5.05 7.73 50.03
C VAL A 191 -5.37 6.43 49.31
N ASN A 192 -6.53 6.37 48.65
CA ASN A 192 -6.77 5.38 47.62
C ASN A 192 -5.68 5.56 46.55
N PRO A 193 -5.11 4.48 45.97
CA PRO A 193 -4.47 4.60 44.67
C PRO A 193 -5.60 4.87 43.69
N ALA A 194 -6.12 6.10 43.73
CA ALA A 194 -7.16 6.56 42.84
C ALA A 194 -6.63 6.23 41.45
N MET A 195 -7.42 5.47 40.68
CA MET A 195 -7.23 5.36 39.24
C MET A 195 -6.77 6.75 38.77
N PRO A 196 -5.64 6.87 38.03
CA PRO A 196 -5.19 8.17 37.55
C PRO A 196 -6.41 8.91 37.00
N GLY A 197 -6.72 10.10 37.50
CA GLY A 197 -7.96 10.79 37.16
C GLY A 197 -8.12 10.83 35.64
N GLY A 198 -9.10 10.09 35.09
CA GLY A 198 -9.28 9.90 33.65
C GLY A 198 -8.97 8.49 33.09
N ALA A 199 -8.50 7.51 33.87
CA ALA A 199 -8.19 6.17 33.37
C ALA A 199 -9.42 5.41 32.81
N LEU A 200 -10.61 5.62 33.39
CA LEU A 200 -11.86 5.05 32.88
C LEU A 200 -12.30 5.73 31.57
N LEU A 201 -12.15 7.05 31.48
CA LEU A 201 -12.40 7.83 30.26
C LEU A 201 -11.39 7.46 29.17
N LEU A 202 -10.15 7.19 29.53
CA LEU A 202 -9.10 6.72 28.65
C LEU A 202 -9.42 5.32 28.11
N ALA A 203 -9.84 4.38 28.97
CA ALA A 203 -10.25 3.05 28.55
C ALA A 203 -11.49 3.10 27.62
N LEU A 204 -12.45 3.97 27.92
CA LEU A 204 -13.62 4.23 27.07
C LEU A 204 -13.19 4.85 25.72
N PHE A 205 -12.30 5.83 25.74
CA PHE A 205 -11.82 6.52 24.54
C PHE A 205 -11.00 5.60 23.64
N VAL A 206 -10.12 4.78 24.21
CA VAL A 206 -9.39 3.73 23.48
C VAL A 206 -10.36 2.72 22.89
N GLY A 207 -11.36 2.27 23.65
CA GLY A 207 -12.41 1.38 23.16
C GLY A 207 -13.22 1.98 22.00
N LEU A 208 -13.64 3.24 22.11
CA LEU A 208 -14.38 3.95 21.08
C LEU A 208 -13.54 4.23 19.83
N ALA A 209 -12.27 4.61 20.00
CA ALA A 209 -11.38 4.84 18.88
C ALA A 209 -11.05 3.56 18.10
N VAL A 210 -10.99 2.42 18.77
CA VAL A 210 -10.85 1.10 18.13
C VAL A 210 -12.12 0.72 17.38
N LEU A 211 -13.30 1.04 17.93
CA LEU A 211 -14.58 0.83 17.23
C LEU A 211 -14.73 1.74 16.02
N ASP A 212 -14.25 2.99 16.09
CA ASP A 212 -14.31 3.96 15.00
C ASP A 212 -13.28 3.64 13.90
N LEU A 213 -12.03 3.29 14.25
CA LEU A 213 -11.07 2.72 13.30
C LEU A 213 -11.56 1.39 12.70
N GLY A 214 -12.30 0.61 13.49
CA GLY A 214 -12.92 -0.64 13.06
C GLY A 214 -14.11 -0.43 12.12
N LYS A 215 -14.78 0.72 12.16
CA LYS A 215 -15.86 1.06 11.21
C LYS A 215 -15.33 1.27 9.79
N ASP A 216 -14.08 1.72 9.69
CA ASP A 216 -13.29 1.83 8.46
C ASP A 216 -12.48 0.55 8.15
N LEU A 217 -13.00 -0.62 8.56
CA LEU A 217 -12.38 -1.95 8.39
C LEU A 217 -11.89 -2.23 6.96
N GLN A 218 -12.56 -1.66 5.96
CA GLN A 218 -12.24 -1.85 4.55
C GLN A 218 -11.10 -0.96 4.07
N SER A 219 -10.92 0.23 4.65
CA SER A 219 -9.92 1.21 4.21
C SER A 219 -8.67 1.20 5.11
N PHE A 220 -8.74 0.69 6.34
CA PHE A 220 -7.61 0.68 7.28
C PHE A 220 -6.35 0.02 6.69
N THR A 221 -6.49 -1.16 6.10
CA THR A 221 -5.35 -1.89 5.51
C THR A 221 -4.77 -1.20 4.29
N ASP A 222 -5.63 -0.53 3.52
CA ASP A 222 -5.23 0.26 2.35
C ASP A 222 -4.46 1.50 2.82
N LYS A 223 -4.96 2.20 3.83
CA LYS A 223 -4.31 3.36 4.46
C LYS A 223 -2.96 2.99 5.05
N LEU A 224 -2.89 1.92 5.84
CA LEU A 224 -1.64 1.43 6.44
C LEU A 224 -0.60 1.09 5.36
N THR A 225 -1.03 0.44 4.26
CA THR A 225 -0.18 0.11 3.10
C THR A 225 0.32 1.34 2.38
N SER A 226 -0.52 2.36 2.30
CA SER A 226 -0.25 3.61 1.59
C SER A 226 0.56 4.62 2.41
N LEU A 227 0.90 4.32 3.68
CA LEU A 227 1.58 5.30 4.54
C LEU A 227 2.93 5.77 3.98
N LEU A 228 3.64 4.90 3.27
CA LEU A 228 4.98 5.17 2.73
C LEU A 228 4.98 5.44 1.21
N SER A 229 3.81 5.49 0.57
CA SER A 229 3.68 5.66 -0.89
C SER A 229 3.48 7.11 -1.34
N GLY A 230 3.55 8.08 -0.43
CA GLY A 230 3.60 9.51 -0.79
C GLY A 230 2.36 10.03 -1.53
N ALA A 231 1.17 9.71 -1.01
CA ALA A 231 -0.18 10.09 -1.45
C ALA A 231 -0.88 9.13 -2.44
N GLU A 232 -0.23 8.05 -2.87
CA GLU A 232 -0.87 7.04 -3.72
C GLU A 232 -1.58 5.97 -2.88
N ILE A 233 -2.89 5.80 -3.10
CA ILE A 233 -3.65 4.75 -2.43
C ILE A 233 -3.33 3.40 -3.07
N ILE A 234 -2.70 2.53 -2.30
CA ILE A 234 -2.43 1.14 -2.66
C ILE A 234 -3.49 0.27 -2.00
N GLN A 235 -4.27 -0.40 -2.85
CA GLN A 235 -5.27 -1.35 -2.38
C GLN A 235 -4.60 -2.58 -1.77
N TYR A 236 -5.05 -2.97 -0.58
CA TYR A 236 -4.63 -4.22 0.02
C TYR A 236 -5.16 -5.40 -0.81
N PRO A 237 -4.35 -6.43 -1.09
CA PRO A 237 -4.77 -7.57 -1.88
C PRO A 237 -5.96 -8.26 -1.23
N LYS A 238 -7.11 -8.24 -1.92
CA LYS A 238 -8.38 -8.81 -1.44
C LYS A 238 -8.33 -10.34 -1.31
N GLU A 239 -7.46 -10.97 -2.10
CA GLU A 239 -7.34 -12.42 -2.21
C GLU A 239 -6.25 -13.02 -1.30
N ALA A 240 -5.41 -12.18 -0.67
CA ALA A 240 -4.35 -12.67 0.20
C ALA A 240 -4.92 -13.35 1.46
N ARG A 241 -4.58 -14.63 1.64
CA ARG A 241 -5.06 -15.46 2.76
C ARG A 241 -3.87 -16.07 3.51
N ALA A 242 -3.96 -16.03 4.84
CA ALA A 242 -3.26 -16.96 5.73
C ALA A 242 -4.32 -17.90 6.34
N ILE A 243 -4.26 -18.19 7.64
CA ILE A 243 -5.31 -18.96 8.35
C ILE A 243 -6.69 -18.25 8.30
N ILE A 244 -6.68 -16.91 8.26
CA ILE A 244 -7.84 -16.05 7.93
C ILE A 244 -7.38 -15.03 6.87
N PRO A 245 -8.29 -14.35 6.13
CA PRO A 245 -7.92 -13.29 5.20
C PRO A 245 -6.91 -12.33 5.82
N LEU A 246 -5.81 -12.06 5.12
CA LEU A 246 -4.66 -11.34 5.68
C LEU A 246 -5.06 -9.95 6.20
N ARG A 247 -6.03 -9.32 5.53
CA ARG A 247 -6.66 -8.06 5.95
C ARG A 247 -7.25 -8.10 7.37
N LEU A 248 -7.78 -9.26 7.80
CA LEU A 248 -8.41 -9.42 9.11
C LEU A 248 -7.37 -9.62 10.23
N TRP A 249 -6.19 -10.17 9.93
CA TRP A 249 -5.15 -10.40 10.95
C TRP A 249 -4.68 -9.12 11.62
N VAL A 250 -4.43 -8.07 10.83
CA VAL A 250 -3.97 -6.77 11.33
C VAL A 250 -4.97 -6.18 12.33
N LEU A 251 -6.26 -6.30 12.01
CA LEU A 251 -7.34 -5.78 12.83
C LEU A 251 -7.54 -6.63 14.09
N VAL A 252 -7.50 -7.95 13.98
CA VAL A 252 -7.60 -8.85 15.12
C VAL A 252 -6.47 -8.58 16.12
N LEU A 253 -5.21 -8.49 15.64
CA LEU A 253 -4.07 -8.18 16.52
C LEU A 253 -4.20 -6.78 17.16
N GLY A 254 -4.67 -5.80 16.39
CA GLY A 254 -4.98 -4.46 16.89
C GLY A 254 -6.03 -4.42 17.99
N VAL A 255 -7.17 -5.08 17.76
CA VAL A 255 -8.26 -5.20 18.72
C VAL A 255 -7.81 -5.95 19.96
N LEU A 256 -7.08 -7.06 19.82
CA LEU A 256 -6.52 -7.80 20.95
C LEU A 256 -5.55 -6.93 21.77
N ALA A 257 -4.71 -6.14 21.12
CA ALA A 257 -3.80 -5.23 21.80
C ALA A 257 -4.56 -4.13 22.56
N ALA A 258 -5.56 -3.51 21.93
CA ALA A 258 -6.34 -2.46 22.58
C ALA A 258 -7.24 -2.98 23.70
N LEU A 259 -7.89 -4.14 23.52
CA LEU A 259 -8.67 -4.80 24.57
C LEU A 259 -7.79 -5.22 25.74
N GLY A 260 -6.60 -5.76 25.47
CA GLY A 260 -5.63 -6.10 26.51
C GLY A 260 -5.22 -4.88 27.33
N PHE A 261 -5.00 -3.73 26.67
CA PHE A 261 -4.70 -2.47 27.34
C PHE A 261 -5.89 -1.95 28.15
N ALA A 262 -7.10 -1.90 27.55
CA ALA A 262 -8.31 -1.45 28.22
C ALA A 262 -8.64 -2.33 29.43
N LEU A 263 -8.51 -3.65 29.32
CA LEU A 263 -8.69 -4.59 30.42
C LEU A 263 -7.66 -4.36 31.54
N THR A 264 -6.42 -4.03 31.18
CA THR A 264 -5.38 -3.70 32.16
C THR A 264 -5.74 -2.47 32.98
N MET A 265 -6.31 -1.45 32.34
CA MET A 265 -6.79 -0.23 32.99
C MET A 265 -8.08 -0.45 33.80
N ALA A 266 -9.03 -1.23 33.25
CA ALA A 266 -10.32 -1.49 33.89
C ALA A 266 -10.21 -2.42 35.12
N LEU A 267 -9.29 -3.39 35.10
CA LEU A 267 -9.05 -4.32 36.21
C LEU A 267 -8.07 -3.77 37.27
N TRP A 268 -8.07 -2.44 37.46
CA TRP A 268 -7.33 -1.79 38.52
C TRP A 268 -7.87 -2.22 39.88
N SER A 269 -7.16 -3.11 40.57
CA SER A 269 -7.62 -3.72 41.82
C SER A 269 -6.52 -3.77 42.87
N ASP A 270 -6.92 -3.69 44.14
CA ASP A 270 -6.03 -3.82 45.29
C ASP A 270 -5.57 -5.28 45.45
N ALA A 271 -4.25 -5.50 45.43
CA ALA A 271 -3.63 -6.81 45.55
C ALA A 271 -3.76 -7.45 46.95
N ALA A 272 -4.37 -6.75 47.91
CA ALA A 272 -4.60 -7.23 49.27
C ALA A 272 -5.56 -8.44 49.35
N THR A 273 -6.46 -8.63 48.37
CA THR A 273 -7.42 -9.76 48.34
C THR A 273 -7.00 -10.86 47.36
N ARG A 274 -7.43 -12.12 47.59
CA ARG A 274 -7.18 -13.22 46.63
C ARG A 274 -7.76 -12.91 45.24
N VAL A 275 -8.97 -12.35 45.19
CA VAL A 275 -9.63 -11.93 43.95
C VAL A 275 -8.81 -10.83 43.25
N GLY A 276 -8.34 -9.82 43.99
CA GLY A 276 -7.47 -8.77 43.46
C GLY A 276 -6.13 -9.28 42.94
N ARG A 277 -5.55 -10.30 43.57
CA ARG A 277 -4.31 -10.96 43.08
C ARG A 277 -4.55 -11.66 41.74
N THR A 278 -5.64 -12.40 41.57
CA THR A 278 -5.99 -13.07 40.31
C THR A 278 -6.28 -12.06 39.19
N LEU A 279 -7.04 -11.00 39.49
CA LEU A 279 -7.30 -9.91 38.55
C LEU A 279 -6.02 -9.17 38.12
N ARG A 280 -5.06 -8.99 39.05
CA ARG A 280 -3.75 -8.42 38.75
C ARG A 280 -2.94 -9.30 37.80
N ILE A 281 -2.89 -10.61 38.02
CA ILE A 281 -2.19 -11.55 37.12
C ILE A 281 -2.83 -11.53 35.73
N ALA A 282 -4.16 -11.62 35.66
CA ALA A 282 -4.89 -11.58 34.38
C ALA A 282 -4.62 -10.27 33.61
N ALA A 283 -4.63 -9.13 34.30
CA ALA A 283 -4.32 -7.83 33.68
C ALA A 283 -2.86 -7.71 33.24
N SER A 284 -1.89 -8.20 34.02
CA SER A 284 -0.49 -8.22 33.60
C SER A 284 -0.26 -9.13 32.39
N ALA A 285 -0.92 -10.29 32.35
CA ALA A 285 -0.90 -11.18 31.18
C ALA A 285 -1.56 -10.54 29.96
N ALA A 286 -2.67 -9.82 30.13
CA ALA A 286 -3.34 -9.08 29.06
C ALA A 286 -2.47 -7.96 28.48
N LEU A 287 -1.73 -7.23 29.31
CA LEU A 287 -0.77 -6.24 28.86
C LEU A 287 0.41 -6.87 28.11
N ALA A 288 0.99 -7.95 28.66
CA ALA A 288 2.08 -8.67 27.99
C ALA A 288 1.64 -9.22 26.63
N GLY A 289 0.43 -9.78 26.55
CA GLY A 289 -0.18 -10.23 25.30
C GLY A 289 -0.40 -9.09 24.30
N SER A 290 -0.84 -7.92 24.77
CA SER A 290 -1.02 -6.72 23.94
C SER A 290 0.31 -6.19 23.36
N LEU A 291 1.36 -6.15 24.18
CA LEU A 291 2.70 -5.80 23.73
C LEU A 291 3.25 -6.82 22.73
N ALA A 292 3.10 -8.12 22.99
CA ALA A 292 3.51 -9.18 22.08
C ALA A 292 2.77 -9.11 20.73
N ALA A 293 1.46 -8.85 20.75
CA ALA A 293 0.66 -8.67 19.53
C ALA A 293 1.13 -7.45 18.72
N THR A 294 1.42 -6.33 19.39
CA THR A 294 1.98 -5.13 18.74
C THR A 294 3.34 -5.41 18.11
N VAL A 295 4.26 -6.03 18.85
CA VAL A 295 5.61 -6.36 18.34
C VAL A 295 5.52 -7.29 17.14
N THR A 296 4.62 -8.27 17.18
CA THR A 296 4.36 -9.19 16.05
C THR A 296 3.85 -8.42 14.83
N LEU A 297 2.87 -7.52 15.02
CA LEU A 297 2.33 -6.70 13.94
C LEU A 297 3.40 -5.77 13.35
N ALA A 298 4.19 -5.10 14.20
CA ALA A 298 5.26 -4.22 13.79
C ALA A 298 6.37 -4.99 13.03
N ALA A 299 6.72 -6.19 13.49
CA ALA A 299 7.70 -7.04 12.83
C ALA A 299 7.21 -7.50 11.46
N PHE A 300 5.96 -7.97 11.36
CA PHE A 300 5.35 -8.30 10.08
C PHE A 300 5.38 -7.10 9.11
N TRP A 301 4.96 -5.92 9.58
CA TRP A 301 4.90 -4.75 8.71
C TRP A 301 6.29 -4.30 8.24
N SER A 302 7.26 -4.26 9.15
CA SER A 302 8.60 -3.74 8.89
C SER A 302 9.49 -4.71 8.12
N PHE A 303 9.38 -6.02 8.40
CA PHE A 303 10.28 -7.03 7.84
C PHE A 303 9.66 -7.88 6.74
N VAL A 304 8.33 -7.93 6.61
CA VAL A 304 7.65 -8.72 5.59
C VAL A 304 6.92 -7.81 4.61
N TRP A 305 5.98 -7.00 5.10
CA TRP A 305 5.08 -6.24 4.23
C TRP A 305 5.80 -5.13 3.46
N GLN A 306 6.47 -4.21 4.15
CA GLN A 306 7.12 -3.07 3.51
C GLN A 306 8.25 -3.45 2.54
N PRO A 307 9.14 -4.42 2.85
CA PRO A 307 10.13 -4.88 1.90
C PRO A 307 9.50 -5.51 0.65
N THR A 308 8.44 -6.32 0.81
CA THR A 308 7.72 -6.92 -0.31
C THR A 308 7.06 -5.84 -1.16
N LEU A 309 6.38 -4.89 -0.54
CA LEU A 309 5.74 -3.78 -1.23
C LEU A 309 6.75 -2.92 -2.00
N SER A 310 7.89 -2.61 -1.37
CA SER A 310 8.99 -1.88 -1.99
C SER A 310 9.55 -2.60 -3.22
N TYR A 311 9.66 -3.93 -3.16
CA TYR A 311 10.09 -4.75 -4.29
C TYR A 311 9.18 -4.59 -5.52
N HIS A 312 7.87 -4.52 -5.29
CA HIS A 312 6.86 -4.44 -6.35
C HIS A 312 6.57 -3.01 -6.83
N LEU A 313 6.85 -1.97 -6.05
CA LEU A 313 6.57 -0.57 -6.42
C LEU A 313 7.81 0.22 -6.81
N SER A 314 8.95 -0.05 -6.19
CA SER A 314 10.19 0.65 -6.49
C SER A 314 10.80 0.14 -7.79
N SER A 315 11.41 1.05 -8.56
CA SER A 315 12.25 0.70 -9.70
C SER A 315 13.63 0.15 -9.30
N LYS A 316 13.97 0.14 -7.99
CA LYS A 316 15.25 -0.39 -7.50
C LYS A 316 15.49 -1.84 -7.90
N ALA A 317 14.51 -2.73 -7.68
CA ALA A 317 14.66 -4.15 -8.03
C ALA A 317 14.79 -4.34 -9.55
N LEU A 318 13.97 -3.62 -10.32
CA LEU A 318 14.00 -3.64 -11.78
C LEU A 318 15.36 -3.18 -12.35
N LEU A 319 15.92 -2.09 -11.82
CA LEU A 319 17.23 -1.57 -12.23
C LEU A 319 18.39 -2.43 -11.72
N ALA A 320 18.26 -3.06 -10.55
CA ALA A 320 19.22 -4.04 -10.07
C ALA A 320 19.29 -5.27 -10.99
N THR A 321 18.15 -5.76 -11.49
CA THR A 321 18.11 -6.84 -12.50
C THR A 321 18.82 -6.39 -13.78
N TYR A 322 18.58 -5.16 -14.26
CA TYR A 322 19.32 -4.63 -15.41
C TYR A 322 20.84 -4.60 -15.16
N ASP A 323 21.29 -4.04 -14.04
CA ASP A 323 22.73 -3.95 -13.71
C ASP A 323 23.38 -5.33 -13.54
N GLN A 324 22.63 -6.32 -13.04
CA GLN A 324 23.11 -7.69 -12.92
C GLN A 324 23.26 -8.38 -14.28
N LEU A 325 22.39 -8.08 -15.24
CA LEU A 325 22.31 -8.78 -16.53
C LEU A 325 23.08 -8.09 -17.65
N ARG A 326 23.37 -6.81 -17.53
CA ARG A 326 24.02 -6.04 -18.59
C ARG A 326 25.51 -6.39 -18.70
N GLY A 327 25.97 -6.54 -19.93
CA GLY A 327 27.39 -6.50 -20.27
C GLY A 327 27.91 -5.07 -20.38
N ASP A 328 29.18 -4.95 -20.77
CA ASP A 328 29.79 -3.66 -21.09
C ASP A 328 29.13 -3.07 -22.35
N HIS A 329 28.64 -1.83 -22.25
CA HIS A 329 28.00 -1.07 -23.34
C HIS A 329 26.61 -1.55 -23.80
N GLU A 330 25.88 -2.32 -22.99
CA GLU A 330 24.47 -2.67 -23.30
C GLU A 330 23.52 -1.56 -22.81
N PRO A 331 22.85 -0.82 -23.72
CA PRO A 331 22.08 0.37 -23.35
C PRO A 331 20.77 0.01 -22.65
N LEU A 332 20.35 0.91 -21.75
CA LEU A 332 19.01 0.93 -21.17
C LEU A 332 18.19 2.02 -21.84
N VAL A 333 17.06 1.64 -22.43
CA VAL A 333 16.05 2.56 -22.95
C VAL A 333 14.90 2.63 -21.96
N VAL A 334 14.39 3.81 -21.65
CA VAL A 334 13.32 3.97 -20.66
C VAL A 334 12.16 4.72 -21.29
N MET A 335 10.98 4.09 -21.28
CA MET A 335 9.72 4.73 -21.63
C MET A 335 8.91 5.02 -20.36
N GLY A 336 8.53 6.29 -20.21
CA GLY A 336 7.84 6.79 -19.03
C GLY A 336 8.78 7.45 -18.02
N ASP A 337 8.24 7.82 -16.87
CA ASP A 337 8.97 8.56 -15.85
C ASP A 337 9.36 7.65 -14.68
N LEU A 338 10.65 7.31 -14.59
CA LEU A 338 11.23 6.63 -13.42
C LEU A 338 11.74 7.64 -12.37
N GLY A 339 11.46 8.92 -12.55
CA GLY A 339 12.02 10.01 -11.78
C GLY A 339 13.54 9.98 -11.81
N TYR A 340 14.15 10.23 -10.65
CA TYR A 340 15.60 10.17 -10.48
C TYR A 340 16.12 8.77 -10.13
N ALA A 341 15.27 7.76 -10.12
CA ALA A 341 15.67 6.41 -9.71
C ALA A 341 16.85 5.85 -10.51
N PRO A 342 16.96 6.07 -11.85
CA PRO A 342 18.14 5.63 -12.59
C PRO A 342 19.44 6.24 -12.07
N THR A 343 19.43 7.49 -11.61
CA THR A 343 20.61 8.17 -11.04
C THR A 343 21.10 7.51 -9.74
N PHE A 344 20.21 6.91 -8.96
CA PHE A 344 20.55 6.29 -7.67
C PHE A 344 20.79 4.78 -7.75
N TYR A 345 20.14 4.10 -8.70
CA TYR A 345 20.11 2.64 -8.73
C TYR A 345 20.86 2.03 -9.91
N THR A 346 21.34 2.82 -10.88
CA THR A 346 22.24 2.33 -11.91
C THR A 346 23.31 3.36 -12.27
N ALA A 347 24.48 2.87 -12.67
CA ALA A 347 25.53 3.72 -13.23
C ALA A 347 25.28 4.07 -14.71
N ALA A 348 24.40 3.32 -15.39
CA ALA A 348 24.09 3.56 -16.79
C ALA A 348 23.27 4.84 -16.95
N LYS A 349 23.55 5.60 -18.01
CA LYS A 349 22.72 6.74 -18.42
C LYS A 349 21.65 6.23 -19.38
N PRO A 350 20.36 6.18 -18.98
CA PRO A 350 19.33 5.64 -19.84
C PRO A 350 19.01 6.56 -21.02
N GLU A 351 18.72 5.99 -22.17
CA GLU A 351 18.11 6.66 -23.31
C GLU A 351 16.61 6.84 -23.03
N GLN A 352 16.17 8.08 -22.82
CA GLN A 352 14.77 8.37 -22.55
C GLN A 352 13.96 8.43 -23.86
N VAL A 353 12.83 7.72 -23.88
CA VAL A 353 11.91 7.68 -25.02
C VAL A 353 10.50 8.00 -24.57
N THR A 354 9.71 8.59 -25.46
CA THR A 354 8.34 9.06 -25.16
C THR A 354 7.28 8.22 -25.84
N THR A 355 7.64 7.39 -26.82
CA THR A 355 6.68 6.60 -27.59
C THR A 355 7.06 5.13 -27.68
N ARG A 356 6.03 4.29 -27.83
CA ARG A 356 6.17 2.84 -27.98
C ARG A 356 6.96 2.47 -29.25
N GLU A 357 6.80 3.21 -30.33
CA GLU A 357 7.51 2.99 -31.59
C GLU A 357 9.03 3.12 -31.41
N GLN A 358 9.48 3.99 -30.50
CA GLN A 358 10.89 4.13 -30.15
C GLN A 358 11.41 2.91 -29.38
N ILE A 359 10.61 2.34 -28.47
CA ILE A 359 10.94 1.07 -27.79
C ILE A 359 11.05 -0.06 -28.80
N VAL A 360 10.08 -0.21 -29.70
CA VAL A 360 10.12 -1.24 -30.75
C VAL A 360 11.33 -1.08 -31.65
N THR A 361 11.67 0.17 -32.02
CA THR A 361 12.87 0.47 -32.81
C THR A 361 14.14 0.11 -32.06
N ALA A 362 14.19 0.38 -30.75
CA ALA A 362 15.32 0.01 -29.91
C ALA A 362 15.50 -1.50 -29.77
N LEU A 363 14.40 -2.26 -29.59
CA LEU A 363 14.45 -3.72 -29.52
C LEU A 363 14.87 -4.37 -30.84
N LYS A 364 14.65 -3.70 -31.97
CA LYS A 364 15.11 -4.18 -33.29
C LYS A 364 16.60 -3.93 -33.56
N ARG A 365 17.33 -3.28 -32.65
CA ARG A 365 18.78 -3.07 -32.79
C ARG A 365 19.51 -4.44 -32.81
N PRO A 366 20.63 -4.55 -33.55
CA PRO A 366 21.34 -5.82 -33.65
C PRO A 366 22.03 -6.21 -32.34
N SER A 367 22.50 -5.25 -31.53
CA SER A 367 23.08 -5.50 -30.20
C SER A 367 22.00 -5.77 -29.15
N ARG A 368 22.38 -6.35 -28.01
CA ARG A 368 21.45 -6.48 -26.89
C ARG A 368 21.05 -5.10 -26.38
N VAL A 369 19.76 -4.91 -26.16
CA VAL A 369 19.19 -3.69 -25.60
C VAL A 369 18.26 -4.10 -24.47
N PHE A 370 18.30 -3.34 -23.39
CA PHE A 370 17.30 -3.40 -22.34
C PHE A 370 16.35 -2.23 -22.50
N ALA A 371 15.07 -2.47 -22.27
CA ALA A 371 14.05 -1.45 -22.27
C ALA A 371 13.20 -1.57 -21.01
N VAL A 372 12.89 -0.43 -20.40
CA VAL A 372 11.84 -0.32 -19.39
C VAL A 372 10.60 0.24 -20.07
N ALA A 373 9.47 -0.45 -19.92
CA ALA A 373 8.18 -0.01 -20.43
C ALA A 373 7.11 -0.16 -19.35
N PRO A 374 6.03 0.64 -19.38
CA PRO A 374 4.88 0.44 -18.50
C PRO A 374 4.27 -0.95 -18.69
N GLN A 375 3.79 -1.57 -17.61
CA GLN A 375 3.08 -2.86 -17.62
C GLN A 375 1.92 -2.88 -18.63
N ALA A 376 1.18 -1.77 -18.71
CA ALA A 376 0.06 -1.60 -19.63
C ALA A 376 0.44 -1.71 -21.12
N GLU A 377 1.72 -1.53 -21.47
CA GLU A 377 2.20 -1.59 -22.84
C GLU A 377 2.53 -2.99 -23.32
N LEU A 378 2.61 -3.99 -22.42
CA LEU A 378 3.05 -5.35 -22.75
C LEU A 378 2.26 -5.95 -23.93
N CYS A 379 0.94 -5.81 -23.94
CA CYS A 379 0.08 -6.33 -25.01
C CYS A 379 0.30 -5.61 -26.34
N THR A 380 0.41 -4.29 -26.27
CA THR A 380 0.56 -3.47 -27.47
C THR A 380 1.96 -3.63 -28.07
N LEU A 381 2.98 -3.84 -27.23
CA LEU A 381 4.34 -4.22 -27.61
C LEU A 381 4.37 -5.62 -28.22
N HIS A 382 3.71 -6.60 -27.61
CA HIS A 382 3.61 -7.96 -28.16
C HIS A 382 3.08 -7.94 -29.60
N ARG A 383 1.98 -7.21 -29.81
CA ARG A 383 1.41 -6.97 -31.13
C ARG A 383 2.40 -6.37 -32.13
N GLU A 384 3.15 -5.34 -31.74
CA GLU A 384 4.06 -4.65 -32.66
C GLU A 384 5.36 -5.40 -32.92
N MET A 385 5.77 -6.25 -31.98
CA MET A 385 6.89 -7.16 -32.17
C MET A 385 6.51 -8.31 -33.11
N GLY A 386 5.27 -8.80 -33.04
CA GLY A 386 4.82 -9.95 -33.83
C GLY A 386 5.75 -11.14 -33.61
N GLU A 387 6.25 -11.75 -34.70
CA GLU A 387 7.20 -12.88 -34.62
C GLU A 387 8.62 -12.48 -34.18
N GLN A 388 8.94 -11.19 -34.05
CA GLN A 388 10.27 -10.76 -33.63
C GLN A 388 10.52 -11.12 -32.17
N PRO A 389 11.67 -11.74 -31.84
CA PRO A 389 11.95 -12.19 -30.49
C PRO A 389 12.12 -10.99 -29.55
N TYR A 390 11.33 -10.99 -28.50
CA TYR A 390 11.54 -10.17 -27.30
C TYR A 390 11.25 -11.02 -26.06
N PHE A 391 11.85 -10.62 -24.94
CA PHE A 391 11.83 -11.35 -23.69
C PHE A 391 11.50 -10.38 -22.57
N VAL A 392 10.68 -10.83 -21.61
CA VAL A 392 10.44 -10.11 -20.37
C VAL A 392 11.40 -10.67 -19.33
N LEU A 393 12.29 -9.85 -18.80
CA LEU A 393 13.33 -10.27 -17.86
C LEU A 393 12.91 -10.02 -16.41
N GLU A 394 11.97 -9.10 -16.18
CA GLU A 394 11.40 -8.78 -14.87
C GLU A 394 9.97 -8.25 -15.05
N ASP A 395 8.98 -8.92 -14.44
CA ASP A 395 7.56 -8.57 -14.53
C ASP A 395 6.90 -8.27 -13.17
N ARG A 396 7.64 -8.33 -12.06
CA ARG A 396 7.06 -8.21 -10.71
C ARG A 396 6.75 -6.76 -10.31
N ASN A 397 7.36 -5.76 -10.94
CA ASN A 397 7.04 -4.37 -10.65
C ASN A 397 5.65 -4.03 -11.20
N LEU A 398 4.77 -3.47 -10.37
CA LEU A 398 3.36 -3.25 -10.70
C LEU A 398 3.15 -2.19 -11.80
N ARG A 399 4.14 -1.35 -12.07
CA ARG A 399 4.03 -0.23 -13.03
C ARG A 399 4.81 -0.47 -14.30
N ASN A 400 5.95 -1.12 -14.19
CA ASN A 400 6.92 -1.23 -15.27
C ASN A 400 7.42 -2.66 -15.39
N LEU A 401 7.85 -3.04 -16.59
CA LEU A 401 8.55 -4.29 -16.85
C LEU A 401 9.93 -4.00 -17.47
N LEU A 402 10.87 -4.92 -17.27
CA LEU A 402 12.15 -4.93 -17.97
C LEU A 402 12.06 -5.91 -19.13
N ILE A 403 12.31 -5.42 -20.34
CA ILE A 403 12.33 -6.23 -21.56
C ILE A 403 13.68 -6.16 -22.24
N SER A 404 13.98 -7.19 -23.03
CA SER A 404 15.15 -7.21 -23.89
C SER A 404 14.87 -7.94 -25.20
N ASN A 405 15.62 -7.59 -26.23
CA ASN A 405 15.65 -8.32 -27.49
C ASN A 405 16.51 -9.59 -27.44
N ARG A 406 17.28 -9.79 -26.36
CA ARG A 406 18.05 -11.03 -26.12
C ARG A 406 17.93 -11.49 -24.67
N LEU A 407 17.69 -12.78 -24.51
CA LEU A 407 17.49 -13.39 -23.20
C LEU A 407 18.77 -13.39 -22.36
N GLY A 408 19.93 -13.70 -22.94
CA GLY A 408 21.20 -13.66 -22.21
C GLY A 408 21.33 -14.71 -21.09
N GLY A 409 20.66 -15.85 -21.22
CA GLY A 409 20.79 -17.00 -20.29
C GLY A 409 19.89 -16.95 -19.05
N VAL A 410 19.00 -15.96 -18.93
CA VAL A 410 17.94 -15.98 -17.91
C VAL A 410 16.65 -16.62 -18.43
N GLU A 411 15.68 -16.85 -17.56
CA GLU A 411 14.35 -17.31 -17.95
C GLU A 411 13.53 -16.15 -18.53
N ASP A 412 12.69 -16.44 -19.54
CA ASP A 412 11.74 -15.47 -20.08
C ASP A 412 10.47 -15.47 -19.24
N GLN A 413 10.22 -14.39 -18.53
CA GLN A 413 9.05 -14.21 -17.68
C GLN A 413 7.82 -13.71 -18.46
N ASN A 414 7.86 -13.70 -19.80
CA ASN A 414 6.77 -13.14 -20.61
C ASN A 414 5.52 -14.03 -20.55
N PRO A 415 4.44 -13.62 -19.83
CA PRO A 415 3.25 -14.45 -19.69
C PRO A 415 2.52 -14.65 -21.02
N LEU A 416 2.73 -13.77 -22.00
CA LEU A 416 2.00 -13.83 -23.28
C LEU A 416 2.49 -14.93 -24.21
N ARG A 417 3.70 -15.47 -24.02
CA ARG A 417 4.26 -16.49 -24.93
C ARG A 417 3.46 -17.78 -24.99
N GLU A 418 2.78 -18.12 -23.91
CA GLU A 418 1.94 -19.32 -23.86
C GLU A 418 0.47 -19.00 -24.14
N MET A 419 0.09 -17.72 -24.06
CA MET A 419 -1.31 -17.26 -24.13
C MET A 419 -1.70 -16.72 -25.50
N ILE A 420 -0.75 -16.08 -26.22
CA ILE A 420 -0.91 -15.54 -27.57
C ILE A 420 0.21 -16.13 -28.42
N VAL A 421 -0.16 -17.07 -29.28
CA VAL A 421 0.82 -17.81 -30.11
C VAL A 421 0.50 -17.60 -31.59
N HIS A 422 1.54 -17.59 -32.42
CA HIS A 422 1.39 -17.34 -33.87
C HIS A 422 1.27 -18.64 -34.69
N LYS A 423 1.18 -19.80 -34.03
CA LYS A 423 0.97 -21.10 -34.65
C LYS A 423 -0.13 -21.85 -33.92
N GLU A 424 -0.92 -22.63 -34.65
CA GLU A 424 -1.99 -23.40 -34.05
C GLU A 424 -1.44 -24.36 -32.97
N PRO A 425 -2.00 -24.34 -31.75
CA PRO A 425 -1.57 -25.24 -30.68
C PRO A 425 -1.68 -26.72 -31.06
N THR A 426 -0.58 -27.44 -30.95
CA THR A 426 -0.53 -28.90 -31.14
C THR A 426 -0.91 -29.58 -29.83
N GLY A 427 -2.12 -30.12 -29.71
CA GLY A 427 -2.56 -30.81 -28.48
C GLY A 427 -4.01 -30.59 -28.05
N ILE A 428 -4.80 -29.86 -28.84
CA ILE A 428 -6.24 -29.68 -28.60
C ILE A 428 -6.95 -31.04 -28.53
N LYS A 429 -7.49 -31.42 -27.37
CA LYS A 429 -8.09 -32.75 -27.13
C LYS A 429 -9.48 -32.87 -27.72
N MET A 430 -10.30 -31.83 -27.60
CA MET A 430 -11.66 -31.80 -28.16
C MET A 430 -11.81 -30.65 -29.14
N ARG A 431 -12.46 -30.94 -30.27
CA ARG A 431 -12.74 -29.98 -31.33
C ARG A 431 -14.24 -29.96 -31.65
N PRO A 432 -14.80 -28.82 -32.09
CA PRO A 432 -16.18 -28.77 -32.52
C PRO A 432 -16.37 -29.59 -33.81
N LYS A 433 -17.57 -30.16 -33.99
CA LYS A 433 -17.90 -30.99 -35.17
C LYS A 433 -17.88 -30.21 -36.48
N ALA A 434 -18.07 -28.89 -36.39
CA ALA A 434 -17.92 -27.95 -37.49
C ALA A 434 -17.45 -26.60 -36.92
N ARG A 435 -17.20 -25.64 -37.82
CA ARG A 435 -16.71 -24.31 -37.46
C ARG A 435 -17.64 -23.60 -36.47
N VAL A 436 -17.07 -23.03 -35.41
CA VAL A 436 -17.78 -22.18 -34.43
C VAL A 436 -17.13 -20.79 -34.44
N VAL A 437 -17.86 -19.76 -34.85
CA VAL A 437 -17.36 -18.41 -35.08
C VAL A 437 -18.26 -17.38 -34.41
N PHE A 438 -17.63 -16.43 -33.71
CA PHE A 438 -18.27 -15.29 -33.05
C PHE A 438 -17.96 -14.00 -33.80
N ASP A 439 -19.01 -13.24 -34.14
CA ASP A 439 -19.00 -11.96 -34.87
C ASP A 439 -18.09 -11.93 -36.11
N ASN A 440 -17.96 -13.07 -36.80
CA ASN A 440 -17.01 -13.30 -37.91
C ASN A 440 -15.53 -12.97 -37.59
N LYS A 441 -15.17 -12.85 -36.30
CA LYS A 441 -13.89 -12.33 -35.82
C LYS A 441 -13.09 -13.32 -35.01
N ILE A 442 -13.75 -14.19 -34.25
CA ILE A 442 -13.07 -15.15 -33.36
C ILE A 442 -13.64 -16.54 -33.63
N GLU A 443 -12.77 -17.48 -33.94
CA GLU A 443 -13.12 -18.88 -34.13
C GLU A 443 -12.70 -19.72 -32.94
N LEU A 444 -13.62 -20.54 -32.41
CA LEU A 444 -13.31 -21.55 -31.41
C LEU A 444 -12.73 -22.78 -32.11
N LEU A 445 -11.46 -23.08 -31.84
CA LEU A 445 -10.75 -24.23 -32.41
C LEU A 445 -11.00 -25.51 -31.63
N GLY A 446 -11.19 -25.39 -30.32
CA GLY A 446 -11.40 -26.52 -29.43
C GLY A 446 -11.15 -26.18 -27.97
N TRP A 447 -11.13 -27.21 -27.13
CA TRP A 447 -11.03 -27.05 -25.68
C TRP A 447 -10.53 -28.34 -25.01
N ASP A 448 -10.01 -28.19 -23.79
CA ASP A 448 -9.64 -29.30 -22.91
C ASP A 448 -10.34 -29.14 -21.55
N LEU A 449 -11.03 -30.18 -21.10
CA LEU A 449 -11.63 -30.30 -19.78
C LEU A 449 -11.97 -31.78 -19.49
N PRO A 450 -12.03 -32.21 -18.22
CA PRO A 450 -12.42 -33.56 -17.86
C PRO A 450 -13.91 -33.79 -18.16
N ALA A 451 -14.31 -35.03 -18.49
CA ALA A 451 -15.71 -35.37 -18.79
C ALA A 451 -16.56 -35.66 -17.54
N ARG A 452 -15.88 -36.03 -16.44
CA ARG A 452 -16.45 -36.28 -15.12
C ARG A 452 -15.69 -35.47 -14.10
N LEU A 453 -16.40 -34.99 -13.09
CA LEU A 453 -15.85 -34.18 -12.02
C LEU A 453 -16.35 -34.73 -10.69
N GLU A 454 -15.48 -34.74 -9.68
CA GLU A 454 -15.86 -35.02 -8.30
C GLU A 454 -16.14 -33.71 -7.55
N ARG A 455 -16.99 -33.78 -6.52
CA ARG A 455 -17.29 -32.61 -5.68
C ARG A 455 -16.06 -32.15 -4.89
N GLY A 456 -15.72 -30.86 -5.00
CA GLY A 456 -14.60 -30.25 -4.29
C GLY A 456 -13.26 -30.29 -5.04
N GLU A 457 -13.24 -30.98 -6.19
CA GLU A 457 -12.09 -31.11 -7.09
C GLU A 457 -11.76 -29.77 -7.78
N ASP A 458 -10.46 -29.47 -7.87
CA ASP A 458 -9.94 -28.39 -8.70
C ASP A 458 -9.70 -28.91 -10.12
N PHE A 459 -10.19 -28.20 -11.14
CA PHE A 459 -10.01 -28.56 -12.55
C PHE A 459 -9.69 -27.34 -13.40
N GLU A 460 -9.18 -27.54 -14.62
CA GLU A 460 -8.88 -26.46 -15.56
C GLU A 460 -9.74 -26.61 -16.81
N VAL A 461 -10.31 -25.49 -17.28
CA VAL A 461 -10.91 -25.37 -18.61
C VAL A 461 -9.91 -24.64 -19.50
N VAL A 462 -9.41 -25.32 -20.52
CA VAL A 462 -8.54 -24.72 -21.54
C VAL A 462 -9.35 -24.50 -22.80
N THR A 463 -9.28 -23.30 -23.38
CA THR A 463 -9.97 -22.98 -24.63
C THR A 463 -9.00 -22.40 -25.64
N TYR A 464 -9.16 -22.82 -26.89
CA TYR A 464 -8.26 -22.48 -27.99
C TYR A 464 -9.02 -21.71 -29.06
N TRP A 465 -8.52 -20.53 -29.40
CA TRP A 465 -9.18 -19.61 -30.32
C TRP A 465 -8.27 -19.21 -31.45
N LYS A 466 -8.85 -18.92 -32.61
CA LYS A 466 -8.17 -18.25 -33.73
C LYS A 466 -8.82 -16.91 -33.99
N VAL A 467 -8.01 -15.88 -34.06
CA VAL A 467 -8.45 -14.53 -34.39
C VAL A 467 -8.48 -14.39 -35.92
N LEU A 468 -9.66 -14.11 -36.46
CA LEU A 468 -9.91 -14.04 -37.90
C LEU A 468 -9.87 -12.60 -38.42
N ALA A 469 -10.30 -11.65 -37.61
CA ALA A 469 -10.40 -10.23 -37.96
C ALA A 469 -10.24 -9.37 -36.69
N PRO A 470 -9.95 -8.07 -36.81
CA PRO A 470 -9.86 -7.18 -35.65
C PRO A 470 -11.12 -7.26 -34.79
N VAL A 471 -10.98 -7.67 -33.54
CA VAL A 471 -12.13 -7.96 -32.67
C VAL A 471 -12.88 -6.68 -32.30
N GLY A 472 -12.11 -5.67 -31.85
CA GLY A 472 -12.63 -4.42 -31.30
C GLY A 472 -13.31 -4.60 -29.94
N GLY A 473 -13.20 -3.60 -29.06
CA GLY A 473 -13.77 -3.65 -27.71
C GLY A 473 -13.10 -4.65 -26.76
N ALA A 474 -13.35 -4.49 -25.45
CA ALA A 474 -12.94 -5.44 -24.43
C ALA A 474 -14.12 -6.36 -24.10
N TRP A 475 -14.01 -7.61 -24.50
CA TRP A 475 -15.00 -8.65 -24.27
C TRP A 475 -14.55 -9.57 -23.14
N THR A 476 -15.51 -9.99 -22.32
CA THR A 476 -15.37 -11.01 -21.28
C THR A 476 -15.80 -12.35 -21.84
N MET A 477 -15.06 -13.41 -21.56
CA MET A 477 -15.50 -14.77 -21.87
C MET A 477 -16.62 -15.18 -20.92
N LEU A 478 -17.72 -15.61 -21.53
CA LEU A 478 -18.84 -16.23 -20.85
C LEU A 478 -18.52 -17.72 -20.70
N LEU A 479 -18.65 -18.26 -19.49
CA LEU A 479 -18.52 -19.70 -19.24
C LEU A 479 -19.60 -20.14 -18.24
N HIS A 480 -20.70 -20.66 -18.78
CA HIS A 480 -21.90 -21.03 -18.01
C HIS A 480 -22.07 -22.53 -17.94
N PHE A 481 -22.38 -23.04 -16.75
CA PHE A 481 -22.75 -24.44 -16.53
C PHE A 481 -24.26 -24.49 -16.31
N ASP A 482 -24.97 -24.99 -17.32
CA ASP A 482 -26.42 -25.13 -17.28
C ASP A 482 -26.79 -26.58 -16.93
N GLY A 483 -27.32 -26.81 -15.73
CA GLY A 483 -27.73 -28.13 -15.22
C GLY A 483 -28.83 -28.03 -14.16
N PRO A 484 -28.83 -28.89 -13.12
CA PRO A 484 -29.76 -28.80 -11.98
C PRO A 484 -29.80 -27.41 -11.34
N LEU A 485 -28.68 -26.69 -11.38
CA LEU A 485 -28.57 -25.26 -11.10
C LEU A 485 -27.86 -24.59 -12.28
N ARG A 486 -28.21 -23.34 -12.60
CA ARG A 486 -27.45 -22.53 -13.55
C ARG A 486 -26.34 -21.80 -12.80
N LEU A 487 -25.10 -22.06 -13.19
CA LEU A 487 -23.92 -21.46 -12.58
C LEU A 487 -23.24 -20.55 -13.61
N ARG A 488 -22.98 -19.31 -13.19
CA ARG A 488 -22.36 -18.26 -14.02
C ARG A 488 -21.01 -17.81 -13.45
N ASP A 489 -20.40 -18.64 -12.61
CA ASP A 489 -19.17 -18.30 -11.88
C ASP A 489 -17.90 -18.57 -12.71
N GLY A 490 -18.04 -19.04 -13.95
CA GLY A 490 -16.92 -19.22 -14.88
C GLY A 490 -16.61 -18.00 -15.75
N ASP A 491 -17.44 -16.96 -15.71
CA ASP A 491 -17.23 -15.76 -16.53
C ASP A 491 -15.94 -15.05 -16.12
N HIS A 492 -15.07 -14.79 -17.08
CA HIS A 492 -13.77 -14.20 -16.81
C HIS A 492 -13.24 -13.42 -18.01
N LYS A 493 -12.32 -12.50 -17.76
CA LYS A 493 -11.61 -11.84 -18.86
C LYS A 493 -10.59 -12.82 -19.45
N PRO A 494 -10.51 -12.94 -20.78
CA PRO A 494 -9.58 -13.87 -21.43
C PRO A 494 -8.14 -13.70 -20.92
N ILE A 495 -7.38 -14.79 -20.96
CA ILE A 495 -5.94 -14.83 -20.68
C ILE A 495 -5.57 -14.09 -19.39
N LYS A 496 -6.38 -14.28 -18.35
CA LYS A 496 -6.20 -13.70 -17.00
C LYS A 496 -6.15 -12.16 -17.00
N ASP A 497 -6.97 -11.50 -17.82
CA ASP A 497 -7.01 -10.04 -17.97
C ASP A 497 -5.67 -9.43 -18.41
N ARG A 498 -4.78 -10.23 -19.02
CA ARG A 498 -3.47 -9.73 -19.45
C ARG A 498 -3.61 -8.82 -20.66
N CYS A 499 -4.31 -9.29 -21.70
CA CYS A 499 -4.58 -8.49 -22.89
C CYS A 499 -6.07 -8.48 -23.25
N PRO A 500 -6.70 -7.30 -23.34
CA PRO A 500 -8.09 -7.22 -23.76
C PRO A 500 -8.22 -7.67 -25.22
N THR A 501 -9.37 -8.25 -25.57
CA THR A 501 -9.66 -8.75 -26.92
C THR A 501 -9.46 -7.72 -28.03
N SER A 502 -9.55 -6.41 -27.74
CA SER A 502 -9.28 -5.33 -28.69
C SER A 502 -7.83 -5.28 -29.19
N THR A 503 -6.91 -5.92 -28.48
CA THR A 503 -5.48 -5.97 -28.82
C THR A 503 -5.10 -7.19 -29.65
N TRP A 504 -5.96 -8.21 -29.70
CA TRP A 504 -5.74 -9.45 -30.46
C TRP A 504 -5.60 -9.18 -31.96
N GLN A 505 -4.63 -9.82 -32.62
CA GLN A 505 -4.39 -9.62 -34.04
C GLN A 505 -4.95 -10.76 -34.89
N PRO A 506 -5.46 -10.46 -36.10
CA PRO A 506 -5.79 -11.49 -37.08
C PRO A 506 -4.59 -12.42 -37.31
N GLY A 507 -4.84 -13.73 -37.23
CA GLY A 507 -3.80 -14.76 -37.32
C GLY A 507 -3.29 -15.26 -35.98
N ASP A 508 -3.50 -14.52 -34.88
CA ASP A 508 -3.15 -14.99 -33.55
C ASP A 508 -4.02 -16.18 -33.12
N PHE A 509 -3.41 -17.06 -32.34
CA PHE A 509 -4.06 -18.12 -31.64
C PHE A 509 -4.03 -17.83 -30.14
N ILE A 510 -5.20 -17.82 -29.50
CA ILE A 510 -5.32 -17.52 -28.09
C ILE A 510 -5.51 -18.82 -27.32
N VAL A 511 -4.68 -19.04 -26.31
CA VAL A 511 -4.78 -20.15 -25.38
C VAL A 511 -5.20 -19.59 -24.03
N ASP A 512 -6.46 -19.76 -23.70
CA ASP A 512 -7.01 -19.34 -22.41
C ASP A 512 -7.11 -20.54 -21.47
N ARG A 513 -6.51 -20.39 -20.28
CA ARG A 513 -6.47 -21.41 -19.22
C ARG A 513 -7.17 -20.87 -17.99
N HIS A 514 -8.36 -21.40 -17.71
CA HIS A 514 -9.20 -20.94 -16.62
C HIS A 514 -9.30 -22.01 -15.52
N PRO A 515 -8.62 -21.82 -14.37
CA PRO A 515 -8.76 -22.73 -13.24
C PRO A 515 -10.13 -22.55 -12.59
N MET A 516 -10.76 -23.67 -12.27
CA MET A 516 -12.08 -23.74 -11.66
C MET A 516 -12.07 -24.73 -10.50
N LYS A 517 -13.03 -24.55 -9.59
CA LYS A 517 -13.29 -25.48 -8.49
C LYS A 517 -14.73 -25.93 -8.57
N THR A 518 -14.97 -27.23 -8.52
CA THR A 518 -16.31 -27.74 -8.24
C THR A 518 -16.61 -27.42 -6.78
N GLY A 519 -17.53 -26.49 -6.54
CA GLY A 519 -17.79 -25.99 -5.18
C GLY A 519 -18.23 -27.09 -4.20
N GLY A 520 -18.46 -26.70 -2.94
CA GLY A 520 -19.13 -27.55 -1.95
C GLY A 520 -20.62 -27.73 -2.26
N GLY A 521 -21.48 -27.77 -1.24
CA GLY A 521 -22.93 -28.03 -1.40
C GLY A 521 -23.73 -27.11 -2.35
N GLY A 522 -23.12 -26.08 -2.95
CA GLY A 522 -23.70 -25.23 -3.99
C GLY A 522 -23.64 -25.81 -5.42
N PHE A 523 -22.95 -26.93 -5.65
CA PHE A 523 -22.92 -27.64 -6.94
C PHE A 523 -23.62 -29.00 -6.80
N PRO A 524 -24.94 -29.08 -7.08
CA PRO A 524 -25.67 -30.35 -7.06
C PRO A 524 -25.09 -31.37 -8.03
N ALA A 525 -25.08 -32.65 -7.63
CA ALA A 525 -24.70 -33.72 -8.56
C ALA A 525 -25.66 -33.77 -9.76
N GLY A 526 -25.14 -34.13 -10.93
CA GLY A 526 -25.91 -34.27 -12.15
C GLY A 526 -25.18 -33.83 -13.41
N LYS A 527 -25.94 -33.83 -14.52
CA LYS A 527 -25.43 -33.43 -15.83
C LYS A 527 -25.46 -31.92 -15.99
N TYR A 528 -24.32 -31.35 -16.40
CA TYR A 528 -24.19 -29.94 -16.73
C TYR A 528 -23.76 -29.77 -18.18
N ASP A 529 -24.45 -28.91 -18.92
CA ASP A 529 -24.01 -28.47 -20.23
C ASP A 529 -23.16 -27.21 -20.08
N LEU A 530 -21.96 -27.24 -20.66
CA LEU A 530 -21.03 -26.13 -20.64
C LEU A 530 -21.23 -25.27 -21.90
N TRP A 531 -21.56 -24.01 -21.67
CA TRP A 531 -21.80 -23.00 -22.70
C TRP A 531 -20.73 -21.93 -22.63
N ILE A 532 -20.21 -21.54 -23.79
CA ILE A 532 -19.19 -20.52 -23.94
C ILE A 532 -19.64 -19.40 -24.87
N GLY A 533 -19.13 -18.20 -24.65
CA GLY A 533 -19.34 -17.07 -25.55
C GLY A 533 -18.53 -15.87 -25.13
N PHE A 534 -18.89 -14.70 -25.65
CA PHE A 534 -18.31 -13.43 -25.24
C PHE A 534 -19.41 -12.44 -24.90
N PHE A 535 -19.19 -11.59 -23.91
CA PHE A 535 -20.10 -10.50 -23.59
C PHE A 535 -19.34 -9.23 -23.22
N THR A 536 -20.04 -8.10 -23.23
CA THR A 536 -19.51 -6.82 -22.75
C THR A 536 -20.62 -6.02 -22.06
N GLY A 537 -20.24 -5.07 -21.22
CA GLY A 537 -21.15 -4.32 -20.35
C GLY A 537 -21.47 -5.04 -19.05
N SER A 538 -22.39 -4.46 -18.28
CA SER A 538 -22.86 -4.97 -16.99
C SER A 538 -24.37 -4.98 -16.95
N ALA A 539 -24.97 -5.80 -16.08
CA ALA A 539 -26.42 -5.80 -15.90
C ALA A 539 -26.95 -4.38 -15.58
N PRO A 540 -28.08 -3.96 -16.17
CA PRO A 540 -28.93 -4.70 -17.12
C PRO A 540 -28.52 -4.56 -18.61
N ASN A 541 -27.46 -3.80 -18.91
CA ASN A 541 -27.09 -3.35 -20.27
C ASN A 541 -25.94 -4.18 -20.90
N PHE A 542 -25.82 -5.46 -20.55
CA PHE A 542 -24.82 -6.32 -21.18
C PHE A 542 -25.29 -6.78 -22.57
N ARG A 543 -24.34 -7.09 -23.46
CA ARG A 543 -24.62 -7.71 -24.76
C ARG A 543 -23.66 -8.86 -25.03
N ASN A 544 -24.15 -9.91 -25.66
CA ASN A 544 -23.34 -11.04 -26.12
C ASN A 544 -22.80 -10.76 -27.53
N MET A 545 -21.64 -11.33 -27.84
CA MET A 545 -21.09 -11.36 -29.18
C MET A 545 -21.87 -12.39 -29.99
N ALA A 546 -22.40 -11.99 -31.16
CA ALA A 546 -23.24 -12.84 -31.97
C ALA A 546 -22.52 -14.12 -32.42
N VAL A 547 -23.17 -15.28 -32.38
CA VAL A 547 -22.64 -16.50 -32.99
C VAL A 547 -22.91 -16.45 -34.49
N SER A 548 -21.88 -16.20 -35.29
CA SER A 548 -21.99 -16.08 -36.75
C SER A 548 -22.05 -17.44 -37.44
N ALA A 549 -21.39 -18.46 -36.87
CA ALA A 549 -21.44 -19.83 -37.36
C ALA A 549 -21.32 -20.81 -36.20
N ALA A 550 -22.14 -21.85 -36.17
CA ALA A 550 -22.03 -23.00 -35.28
C ALA A 550 -23.00 -24.09 -35.77
N PRO A 551 -22.74 -25.38 -35.47
CA PRO A 551 -23.76 -26.43 -35.58
C PRO A 551 -25.03 -26.07 -34.81
N GLY A 552 -26.20 -26.45 -35.32
CA GLY A 552 -27.49 -26.13 -34.70
C GLY A 552 -27.66 -26.72 -33.30
N ASP A 553 -27.07 -27.89 -33.02
CA ASP A 553 -27.05 -28.54 -31.70
C ASP A 553 -26.06 -27.87 -30.71
N MET A 554 -25.19 -27.00 -31.22
CA MET A 554 -24.21 -26.28 -30.42
C MET A 554 -24.60 -24.82 -30.16
N ARG A 555 -25.64 -24.26 -30.79
CA ARG A 555 -26.00 -22.85 -30.61
C ARG A 555 -27.31 -22.69 -29.85
N ASP A 556 -27.38 -21.69 -28.97
CA ASP A 556 -28.64 -21.27 -28.35
C ASP A 556 -29.15 -19.92 -28.86
N THR A 557 -30.29 -19.48 -28.33
CA THR A 557 -30.95 -18.21 -28.69
C THR A 557 -30.32 -16.98 -28.03
N THR A 558 -29.26 -17.16 -27.23
CA THR A 558 -28.57 -16.09 -26.49
C THR A 558 -27.13 -15.90 -26.95
N ASP A 559 -26.79 -16.39 -28.14
CA ASP A 559 -25.44 -16.31 -28.73
C ASP A 559 -24.35 -16.97 -27.87
N ARG A 560 -24.67 -18.15 -27.32
CA ARG A 560 -23.69 -19.06 -26.71
C ARG A 560 -23.48 -20.30 -27.57
N ALA A 561 -22.28 -20.87 -27.47
CA ALA A 561 -21.91 -22.15 -28.05
C ALA A 561 -21.75 -23.23 -26.97
N LYS A 562 -22.47 -24.34 -27.07
CA LYS A 562 -22.30 -25.51 -26.19
C LYS A 562 -21.05 -26.27 -26.60
N ILE A 563 -20.12 -26.47 -25.66
CA ILE A 563 -18.84 -27.13 -25.91
C ILE A 563 -18.75 -28.52 -25.24
N ALA A 564 -19.44 -28.74 -24.13
CA ALA A 564 -19.37 -30.03 -23.45
C ALA A 564 -20.66 -30.35 -22.68
N SER A 565 -20.82 -31.63 -22.36
CA SER A 565 -21.70 -32.10 -21.31
C SER A 565 -20.85 -32.85 -20.29
N LEU A 566 -20.95 -32.44 -19.03
CA LEU A 566 -20.16 -32.93 -17.91
C LEU A 566 -21.06 -33.66 -16.93
N MET A 567 -20.53 -34.69 -16.27
CA MET A 567 -21.19 -35.29 -15.11
C MET A 567 -20.46 -34.86 -13.84
N LEU A 568 -21.20 -34.29 -12.90
CA LEU A 568 -20.72 -34.05 -11.54
C LEU A 568 -21.30 -35.14 -10.63
N ASP A 569 -20.41 -35.95 -10.05
CA ASP A 569 -20.79 -37.09 -9.19
C ASP A 569 -21.03 -36.66 -7.71
#